data_AF-A0ABC9YSG2-F1
#
_entry.id   AF-A0ABC9YSG2-F1
#
_cell.length_a   1.000
_cell.length_b   1.000
_cell.length_c   1.000
_cell.angle_alpha   90.00
_cell.angle_beta   90.00
_cell.angle_gamma   90.00
#
_symmetry.space_group_name_H-M   'P 1'
#
loop_
_entity.id
_entity.type
_entity.pdbx_description
1 polymer ?
#
loop_
_entity_poly.entity_id
_entity_poly.type
_entity_poly.pdbx_seq_one_letter_code
_entity_poly.pdbx_strand_id
1 'polypeptide(L)' 'MMSTITEVEHTVRALEITELHSTVAAHAATQIVDPHTLAVVVFQDHNAPAVEQTLRHRLPGTTEITSAHGIITLRI' A
#
# COMPACT_ATOMS: atom_id res chain seq x y z
N MET A 1 11.08 10.13 13.76
CA MET A 1 10.24 11.05 12.97
C MET A 1 8.97 10.30 12.61
N MET A 2 7.79 10.82 12.93
CA MET A 2 6.54 10.29 12.36
C MET A 2 6.52 10.72 10.89
N SER A 3 6.51 9.76 9.96
CA SER A 3 6.29 10.05 8.55
C SER A 3 4.87 10.59 8.36
N THR A 4 4.71 11.60 7.53
CA THR A 4 3.36 12.10 7.20
C THR A 4 2.66 11.10 6.28
N ILE A 5 1.32 11.03 6.31
CA ILE A 5 0.58 10.09 5.46
C ILE A 5 0.85 10.32 3.96
N THR A 6 1.18 11.55 3.56
CA THR A 6 1.61 11.89 2.19
C THR A 6 2.97 11.29 1.83
N GLU A 7 3.94 11.29 2.75
CA GLU A 7 5.22 10.60 2.54
C GLU A 7 5.04 9.08 2.44
N VAL A 8 4.14 8.52 3.25
CA VAL A 8 3.76 7.10 3.17
C VAL A 8 3.13 6.80 1.82
N GLU A 9 2.21 7.64 1.34
CA GLU A 9 1.61 7.49 0.01
C GLU A 9 2.67 7.47 -1.11
N HIS A 10 3.56 8.46 -1.12
CA HIS A 10 4.64 8.52 -2.11
C HIS A 10 5.55 7.30 -2.08
N THR A 11 5.89 6.84 -0.87
CA THR A 11 6.70 5.64 -0.68
C THR A 11 5.98 4.40 -1.21
N VAL A 12 4.72 4.21 -0.80
CA VAL A 12 3.88 3.07 -1.19
C VAL A 12 3.77 2.97 -2.70
N ARG A 13 3.47 4.08 -3.39
CA ARG A 13 3.36 4.12 -4.86
C ARG A 13 4.64 3.66 -5.57
N ALA A 14 5.80 4.01 -5.01
CA ALA A 14 7.11 3.71 -5.58
C ALA A 14 7.64 2.31 -5.22
N LEU A 15 6.98 1.57 -4.33
CA LEU A 15 7.44 0.23 -3.95
C LEU A 15 7.40 -0.74 -5.12
N GLU A 16 8.51 -1.42 -5.34
CA GLU A 16 8.63 -2.51 -6.31
C GLU A 16 7.97 -3.79 -5.78
N ILE A 17 7.18 -4.43 -6.64
CA ILE A 17 6.57 -5.74 -6.41
C ILE A 17 7.38 -6.74 -7.23
N THR A 18 8.29 -7.47 -6.58
CA THR A 18 9.23 -8.38 -7.24
C THR A 18 8.51 -9.43 -8.09
N GLU A 19 7.39 -9.96 -7.62
CA GLU A 19 6.61 -11.00 -8.30
C GLU A 19 5.94 -10.51 -9.59
N LEU A 20 5.68 -9.21 -9.70
CA LEU A 20 5.01 -8.59 -10.86
C LEU A 20 5.96 -7.79 -11.76
N HIS A 21 7.24 -7.70 -11.38
CA HIS A 21 8.28 -6.92 -12.09
C HIS A 21 7.87 -5.46 -12.36
N SER A 22 7.19 -4.84 -11.40
CA SER A 22 6.57 -3.52 -11.54
C SER A 22 6.48 -2.80 -10.18
N THR A 23 5.78 -1.67 -10.14
CA THR A 23 5.52 -0.91 -8.89
C THR A 23 4.09 -1.05 -8.43
N VAL A 24 3.81 -0.74 -7.16
CA VAL A 24 2.43 -0.62 -6.64
C VAL A 24 1.61 0.34 -7.49
N ALA A 25 2.17 1.48 -7.93
CA ALA A 25 1.46 2.43 -8.79
C ALA A 25 1.03 1.87 -10.16
N ALA A 26 1.62 0.76 -10.63
CA ALA A 26 1.21 0.09 -11.85
C ALA A 26 -0.01 -0.82 -11.66
N HIS A 27 -0.27 -1.27 -10.42
CA HIS A 27 -1.32 -2.26 -10.11
C HIS A 27 -2.38 -1.74 -9.14
N ALA A 28 -2.19 -0.57 -8.55
CA ALA A 28 -3.10 0.00 -7.58
C ALA A 28 -3.13 1.53 -7.66
N ALA A 29 -4.27 2.11 -7.30
CA ALA A 29 -4.40 3.52 -6.97
C ALA A 29 -4.24 3.73 -5.46
N THR A 30 -3.68 4.85 -5.06
CA THR A 30 -3.59 5.28 -3.66
C THR A 30 -4.56 6.42 -3.39
N GLN A 31 -5.20 6.40 -2.24
CA GLN A 31 -6.12 7.44 -1.79
C GLN A 31 -5.91 7.70 -0.30
N ILE A 32 -5.47 8.91 0.04
CA ILE A 32 -5.45 9.37 1.43
C ILE A 32 -6.92 9.55 1.86
N VAL A 33 -7.34 8.80 2.88
CA VAL A 33 -8.70 8.85 3.42
C VAL A 33 -8.78 9.92 4.50
N ASP A 34 -7.77 9.98 5.36
CA ASP A 34 -7.60 10.96 6.44
C ASP A 34 -6.10 11.10 6.78
N PRO A 35 -5.70 11.99 7.72
CA PRO A 35 -4.29 12.21 8.06
C PRO A 35 -3.50 11.00 8.58
N HIS A 36 -4.17 9.89 8.90
CA HIS A 36 -3.60 8.65 9.44
C HIS A 36 -3.90 7.41 8.61
N THR A 37 -4.77 7.53 7.59
CA THR A 37 -5.28 6.38 6.84
C THR A 37 -5.03 6.54 5.34
N LEU A 38 -4.39 5.54 4.75
CA LEU A 38 -4.16 5.41 3.32
C LEU A 38 -4.84 4.15 2.77
N ALA A 39 -5.68 4.31 1.75
CA ALA A 39 -6.25 3.21 1.00
C ALA A 39 -5.41 2.94 -0.26
N VAL A 40 -5.15 1.66 -0.53
CA VAL A 40 -4.50 1.14 -1.73
C VAL A 40 -5.51 0.26 -2.45
N VAL A 41 -6.05 0.75 -3.56
CA VAL A 41 -7.11 0.10 -4.34
C VAL A 41 -6.48 -0.63 -5.51
N VAL A 42 -6.44 -1.96 -5.43
CA VAL A 42 -5.79 -2.81 -6.44
C VAL A 42 -6.72 -2.97 -7.65
N PHE A 43 -6.20 -2.75 -8.86
CA PHE A 43 -6.99 -2.80 -10.09
C PHE A 43 -7.42 -4.21 -10.49
N GLN A 44 -6.63 -5.20 -10.09
CA GLN A 44 -6.84 -6.62 -10.39
C GLN A 44 -6.74 -7.42 -9.10
N ASP A 45 -7.86 -7.97 -8.64
CA ASP A 45 -7.96 -8.65 -7.34
C ASP A 45 -6.92 -9.76 -7.15
N HIS A 46 -6.54 -10.46 -8.22
CA HIS A 46 -5.53 -11.52 -8.15
C HIS A 46 -4.11 -11.01 -7.83
N ASN A 47 -3.84 -9.71 -7.99
CA ASN A 47 -2.58 -9.07 -7.61
C ASN A 47 -2.59 -8.57 -6.16
N ALA A 48 -3.76 -8.53 -5.50
CA ALA A 48 -3.88 -8.01 -4.13
C ALA A 48 -2.96 -8.72 -3.12
N PRO A 49 -2.78 -10.05 -3.14
CA PRO A 49 -1.85 -10.73 -2.24
C PRO A 49 -0.39 -10.27 -2.41
N ALA A 50 0.07 -10.10 -3.66
CA ALA A 50 1.44 -9.66 -3.95
C ALA A 50 1.67 -8.20 -3.50
N VAL A 51 0.68 -7.33 -3.71
CA VAL A 51 0.70 -5.95 -3.21
C VAL A 51 0.73 -5.94 -1.67
N GLU A 52 -0.16 -6.69 -1.02
CA GLU A 52 -0.24 -6.75 0.44
C GLU A 52 1.06 -7.27 1.07
N GLN A 53 1.63 -8.34 0.52
CA GLN A 53 2.89 -8.91 1.00
C GLN A 53 4.05 -7.91 0.85
N THR A 54 4.10 -7.20 -0.27
CA THR A 54 5.10 -6.14 -0.50
C THR A 54 4.97 -5.03 0.56
N LEU A 55 3.75 -4.58 0.85
CA LEU A 55 3.49 -3.55 1.86
C LEU A 55 3.87 -4.03 3.27
N ARG A 56 3.49 -5.25 3.66
CA ARG A 56 3.84 -5.84 4.97
C ARG A 56 5.35 -6.00 5.15
N HIS A 57 6.09 -6.30 4.08
CA HIS A 57 7.55 -6.48 4.15
C HIS A 57 8.32 -5.16 4.19
N ARG A 58 7.82 -4.13 3.51
CA ARG A 58 8.53 -2.86 3.30
C ARG A 58 8.13 -1.77 4.28
N LEU A 59 6.94 -1.84 4.86
CA LEU A 59 6.47 -0.85 5.82
C LEU A 59 6.84 -1.22 7.27
N PRO A 60 7.07 -0.24 8.15
CA PRO A 60 7.36 -0.50 9.56
C PRO A 60 6.22 -1.24 10.24
N GLY A 61 6.55 -2.13 11.18
CA GLY A 61 5.56 -2.92 11.94
C GLY A 61 4.59 -2.12 12.83
N THR A 62 4.77 -0.80 12.93
CA THR A 62 3.81 0.14 13.54
C THR A 62 2.64 0.48 12.62
N THR A 63 2.72 0.12 11.33
CA THR A 63 1.64 0.34 10.36
C THR A 63 0.63 -0.80 10.46
N GLU A 64 -0.60 -0.50 10.85
CA GLU A 64 -1.68 -1.48 10.79
C GLU A 64 -2.10 -1.67 9.33
N ILE A 65 -2.13 -2.92 8.87
CA ILE A 65 -2.45 -3.28 7.47
C ILE A 65 -3.63 -4.24 7.46
N THR A 66 -4.75 -3.80 6.88
CA THR A 66 -5.96 -4.61 6.67
C THR A 66 -6.26 -4.73 5.17
N SER A 67 -6.95 -5.79 4.77
CA SER A 67 -7.21 -6.10 3.36
C SER A 67 -8.60 -6.70 3.21
N ALA A 68 -9.42 -6.13 2.32
CA ALA A 68 -10.74 -6.62 2.00
C ALA A 68 -11.16 -6.20 0.57
N HIS A 69 -11.66 -7.13 -0.23
CA HIS A 69 -12.22 -6.87 -1.57
C HIS A 69 -11.32 -6.02 -2.48
N GLY A 70 -10.01 -6.34 -2.53
CA GLY A 70 -9.05 -5.61 -3.38
C GLY A 70 -8.62 -4.23 -2.83
N ILE A 71 -9.08 -3.86 -1.62
CA ILE A 71 -8.67 -2.64 -0.94
C ILE A 71 -7.78 -3.00 0.25
N ILE A 72 -6.55 -2.49 0.24
CA ILE A 72 -5.60 -2.61 1.35
C ILE A 72 -5.57 -1.27 2.07
N THR A 73 -5.83 -1.26 3.38
CA THR A 73 -5.82 -0.05 4.20
C THR A 73 -4.61 -0.05 5.11
N LEU A 74 -3.87 1.06 5.10
CA LEU A 74 -2.69 1.31 5.93
C LEU A 74 -3.03 2.39 6.95
N ARG A 75 -2.74 2.16 8.23
CA ARG A 75 -2.94 3.12 9.31
C ARG A 75 -1.66 3.33 10.12
N ILE A 76 -1.28 4.60 10.33
CA ILE A 76 -0.04 5.03 11.02
C ILE A 76 -0.30 5.84 12.28
#